data_AF-A0A7X4ISK1-F1
#
_entry.id   AF-A0A7X4ISK1-F1
#
_cell.length_a   1.000
_cell.length_b   1.000
_cell.length_c   1.000
_cell.angle_alpha   90.00
_cell.angle_beta   90.00
_cell.angle_gamma   90.00
#
_symmetry.space_group_name_H-M   'P 1'
#
loop_
_entity.id
_entity.type
_entity.pdbx_description
1 polymer ?
#
loop_
_entity_poly.entity_id
_entity_poly.type
_entity_poly.pdbx_seq_one_letter_code
_entity_poly.pdbx_strand_id
1 'polypeptide(L)'
;MNDARIVEAVLFASDAPLSPGEIARADESLDEDRVEAALAALKAEYDDAGNAFELREVADGVQLMTRPEFAPYLERFDTVPRSSRLSGPALEALAIVAYRQPISRIEIEYIRGVNSTGVIRTLLERE
;
A
#
# COMPACT_ATOMS: atom_id res chain seq x y z
N MET A 1 9.36 25.01 -11.25
CA MET A 1 9.57 23.56 -11.51
C MET A 1 8.25 23.04 -12.08
N ASN A 2 8.24 22.03 -12.95
CA ASN A 2 6.98 21.54 -13.53
C ASN A 2 6.18 20.80 -12.45
N ASP A 3 4.92 21.18 -12.21
CA ASP A 3 4.00 20.59 -11.23
C ASP A 3 4.01 19.06 -11.29
N ALA A 4 4.00 18.48 -12.50
CA ALA A 4 4.10 17.03 -12.70
C ALA A 4 5.37 16.41 -12.13
N ARG A 5 6.52 17.10 -12.21
CA ARG A 5 7.78 16.58 -11.66
C ARG A 5 7.87 16.70 -10.15
N ILE A 6 7.16 17.67 -9.56
CA ILE A 6 7.03 17.77 -8.09
C ILE A 6 6.18 16.61 -7.59
N VAL A 7 5.00 16.41 -8.19
CA VAL A 7 4.08 15.32 -7.84
C VAL A 7 4.75 13.95 -8.00
N GLU A 8 5.44 13.72 -9.12
CA GLU A 8 6.22 12.50 -9.37
C GLU A 8 7.27 12.26 -8.28
N ALA A 9 8.04 13.29 -7.91
CA ALA A 9 9.08 13.17 -6.88
C ALA A 9 8.49 12.82 -5.51
N VAL A 10 7.38 13.44 -5.13
CA VAL A 10 6.68 13.16 -3.87
C VAL A 10 6.15 11.73 -3.84
N LEU A 11 5.48 11.29 -4.90
CA LEU A 11 4.95 9.93 -5.01
C LEU A 11 6.05 8.87 -5.05
N PHE A 12 7.16 9.15 -5.72
CA PHE A 12 8.30 8.24 -5.79
C PHE A 12 8.98 8.05 -4.43
N ALA A 13 9.04 9.10 -3.62
CA ALA A 13 9.65 9.06 -2.30
C ALA A 13 8.74 8.44 -1.22
N SER A 14 7.42 8.38 -1.46
CA SER A 14 6.43 7.87 -0.51
C SER A 14 6.30 6.35 -0.56
N ASP A 15 6.26 5.71 0.61
CA ASP A 15 5.98 4.29 0.78
C ASP A 15 4.47 3.98 0.98
N ALA A 16 3.65 5.02 1.13
CA ALA A 16 2.20 4.93 1.32
C ALA A 16 1.42 5.70 0.23
N PRO A 17 0.16 5.30 -0.05
CA PRO A 17 -0.75 6.10 -0.87
C PRO A 17 -0.93 7.50 -0.28
N LEU A 18 -0.90 8.52 -1.14
CA LEU A 18 -1.10 9.91 -0.75
C LEU A 18 -2.36 10.48 -1.41
N SER A 19 -3.18 11.18 -0.62
CA SER A 19 -4.29 11.97 -1.16
C SER A 19 -3.78 13.21 -1.93
N PRO A 20 -4.55 13.75 -2.89
CA PRO A 20 -4.19 14.97 -3.60
C PRO A 20 -3.87 16.14 -2.66
N GLY A 21 -4.67 16.31 -1.59
CA GLY A 21 -4.43 17.32 -0.56
C GLY A 21 -3.15 17.11 0.26
N GLU A 22 -2.66 15.88 0.42
CA GLU A 22 -1.35 15.62 1.04
C GLU A 22 -0.19 16.00 0.11
N ILE A 23 -0.31 15.65 -1.18
CA ILE A 23 0.68 15.96 -2.20
C ILE A 23 0.81 17.48 -2.38
N ALA A 24 -0.31 18.21 -2.36
CA ALA A 24 -0.34 19.67 -2.49
C ALA A 24 0.48 20.40 -1.42
N ARG A 25 0.73 19.78 -0.25
CA ARG A 25 1.57 20.37 0.82
C ARG A 25 3.05 20.46 0.44
N ALA A 26 3.48 19.82 -0.64
CA ALA A 26 4.88 19.79 -1.05
C ALA A 26 5.39 21.13 -1.59
N ASP A 27 4.52 21.99 -2.13
CA ASP A 27 4.88 23.30 -2.69
C ASP A 27 3.70 24.28 -2.59
N GLU A 28 3.97 25.54 -2.25
CA GLU A 28 2.92 26.56 -2.09
C GLU A 28 2.14 26.87 -3.38
N SER A 29 2.72 26.54 -4.54
CA SER A 29 2.09 26.75 -5.85
C SER A 29 1.17 25.61 -6.29
N LEU A 30 1.10 24.52 -5.54
CA LEU A 30 0.23 23.38 -5.78
C LEU A 30 -1.06 23.52 -4.98
N ASP A 31 -2.18 23.41 -5.68
CA ASP A 31 -3.50 23.15 -5.11
C ASP A 31 -3.97 21.76 -5.55
N GLU A 32 -5.09 21.31 -5.00
CA GLU A 32 -5.66 19.99 -5.26
C GLU A 32 -5.98 19.79 -6.76
N ASP A 33 -6.57 20.80 -7.41
CA ASP A 33 -6.89 20.76 -8.84
C ASP A 33 -5.64 20.59 -9.73
N ARG A 34 -4.55 21.29 -9.41
CA ARG A 34 -3.27 21.14 -10.11
C ARG A 34 -2.64 19.79 -9.89
N VAL A 35 -2.72 19.26 -8.66
CA VAL A 35 -2.25 17.91 -8.36
C VAL A 35 -3.04 16.89 -9.16
N GLU A 36 -4.36 16.97 -9.21
CA GLU A 36 -5.19 16.08 -10.03
C GLU A 36 -4.85 16.16 -11.51
N ALA A 37 -4.67 17.37 -12.05
CA ALA A 37 -4.25 17.57 -13.44
C ALA A 37 -2.86 16.95 -13.71
N ALA A 38 -1.91 17.13 -12.79
CA ALA A 38 -0.58 16.55 -12.87
C ALA A 38 -0.61 15.02 -12.79
N LEU A 39 -1.42 14.44 -11.90
CA LEU A 39 -1.62 12.99 -11.78
C LEU A 39 -2.18 12.40 -13.08
N ALA A 40 -3.19 13.04 -13.67
CA ALA A 40 -3.76 12.61 -14.94
C ALA A 40 -2.73 12.67 -16.08
N ALA A 41 -1.92 13.72 -16.14
CA ALA A 41 -0.86 13.87 -17.13
C ALA A 41 0.24 12.80 -16.97
N LEU A 42 0.71 12.58 -15.75
CA LEU A 42 1.71 11.54 -15.44
C LEU A 42 1.19 10.15 -15.76
N LYS A 43 -0.08 9.86 -15.44
CA LYS A 43 -0.70 8.58 -15.74
C LYS A 43 -0.66 8.30 -17.25
N ALA A 44 -1.09 9.27 -18.06
CA ALA A 44 -1.05 9.15 -19.51
C ALA A 44 0.38 9.00 -20.04
N GLU A 45 1.34 9.76 -19.49
CA GLU A 45 2.75 9.68 -19.86
C GLU A 45 3.33 8.28 -19.60
N TYR A 46 3.08 7.70 -18.42
CA TYR A 46 3.60 6.38 -18.06
C TYR A 46 2.93 5.24 -18.83
N ASP A 47 1.65 5.38 -19.16
CA ASP A 47 0.90 4.43 -19.96
C ASP A 47 1.35 4.45 -21.43
N ASP A 48 1.58 5.63 -22.03
CA ASP A 48 2.08 5.76 -23.41
C ASP A 48 3.54 5.32 -23.56
N ALA A 49 4.39 5.64 -22.58
CA ALA A 49 5.80 5.26 -22.57
C ALA A 49 6.03 3.75 -22.34
N GLY A 50 5.01 3.01 -21.87
CA GLY A 50 5.15 1.60 -21.52
C GLY A 50 6.09 1.36 -20.34
N ASN A 51 6.11 2.27 -19.36
CA ASN A 51 6.96 2.15 -18.18
C ASN A 51 6.63 0.90 -17.35
N ALA A 52 7.62 0.34 -16.64
CA ALA A 52 7.44 -0.83 -15.78
C ALA A 52 6.65 -0.55 -14.49
N PHE A 53 6.25 0.70 -14.28
CA PHE A 53 5.45 1.19 -13.16
C PHE A 53 4.28 2.03 -13.66
N GLU A 54 3.25 2.15 -12.81
CA GLU A 54 2.01 2.86 -13.09
C GLU A 54 1.54 3.64 -11.85
N LEU A 55 0.77 4.70 -12.09
CA LEU A 55 -0.01 5.33 -11.02
C LEU A 55 -1.28 4.52 -10.77
N ARG A 56 -1.46 4.14 -9.50
CA ARG A 56 -2.59 3.37 -8.99
C ARG A 56 -3.33 4.16 -7.92
N GLU A 57 -4.65 4.20 -8.04
CA GLU A 57 -5.54 4.63 -6.98
C GLU A 57 -5.71 3.49 -5.96
N VAL A 58 -5.48 3.78 -4.69
CA VAL A 58 -5.57 2.84 -3.57
C VAL A 58 -6.33 3.53 -2.44
N ALA A 59 -7.54 3.05 -2.14
CA ALA A 59 -8.48 3.72 -1.24
C ALA A 59 -8.69 5.18 -1.67
N ASP A 60 -8.42 6.14 -0.79
CA ASP A 60 -8.59 7.59 -1.03
C ASP A 60 -7.28 8.28 -1.46
N GLY A 61 -6.28 7.52 -1.90
CA GLY A 61 -4.97 8.04 -2.29
C GLY A 61 -4.44 7.45 -3.59
N VAL A 62 -3.31 8.01 -4.05
CA VAL A 62 -2.58 7.57 -5.23
C VAL A 62 -1.18 7.13 -4.84
N GLN A 63 -0.69 6.06 -5.46
CA GLN A 63 0.66 5.55 -5.25
C GLN A 63 1.30 5.12 -6.58
N LEU A 64 2.62 5.29 -6.68
CA LEU A 64 3.42 4.72 -7.75
C LEU A 64 3.69 3.24 -7.45
N MET A 65 3.29 2.34 -8.33
CA MET A 65 3.46 0.90 -8.17
C MET A 65 4.05 0.26 -9.41
N THR A 66 4.74 -0.86 -9.25
CA THR A 66 5.15 -1.68 -10.40
C THR A 66 3.94 -2.31 -11.07
N ARG A 67 3.98 -2.47 -12.40
CA ARG A 67 2.87 -3.11 -13.13
C ARG A 67 2.73 -4.58 -12.75
N PRO A 68 1.51 -5.12 -12.67
CA PRO A 68 1.27 -6.49 -12.22
C PRO A 68 1.94 -7.56 -13.08
N GLU A 69 2.18 -7.29 -14.36
CA GLU A 69 2.90 -8.18 -15.28
C GLU A 69 4.35 -8.46 -14.85
N PHE A 70 4.97 -7.56 -14.07
CA PHE A 70 6.32 -7.74 -13.54
C PHE A 70 6.36 -8.50 -12.20
N ALA A 71 5.20 -8.80 -11.59
CA ALA A 71 5.13 -9.47 -10.29
C ALA A 71 5.95 -10.79 -10.23
N PRO A 72 5.89 -11.70 -11.22
CA PRO A 72 6.65 -12.96 -11.17
C PRO A 72 8.17 -12.77 -11.14
N TYR A 73 8.67 -11.67 -11.67
CA TYR A 73 10.09 -11.33 -11.66
C TYR A 73 10.50 -10.75 -10.30
N LEU A 74 9.67 -9.85 -9.76
CA LEU A 74 9.90 -9.23 -8.46
C LEU A 74 9.80 -10.25 -7.30
N GLU A 75 8.91 -11.23 -7.41
CA GLU A 75 8.78 -12.32 -6.42
C GLU A 75 10.05 -13.19 -6.30
N ARG A 76 10.86 -13.27 -7.36
CA ARG A 76 12.14 -13.99 -7.36
C ARG A 76 13.29 -13.16 -6.81
N PHE A 77 13.08 -11.86 -6.63
CA PHE A 77 14.10 -10.94 -6.14
C PHE A 77 13.90 -10.74 -4.64
N ASP A 78 14.62 -11.52 -3.85
CA ASP A 78 14.44 -11.64 -2.39
C ASP A 78 14.53 -10.31 -1.61
N THR A 79 15.15 -9.31 -2.21
CA THR A 79 15.33 -7.96 -1.64
C THR A 79 14.15 -7.01 -1.91
N VAL A 80 13.21 -7.34 -2.80
CA VAL A 80 12.00 -6.54 -3.00
C VAL A 80 11.02 -6.86 -1.85
N PRO A 81 10.63 -5.87 -1.04
CA PRO A 81 9.66 -6.08 0.03
C PRO A 81 8.36 -6.61 -0.59
N ARG A 82 7.99 -7.84 -0.22
CA ARG A 82 6.65 -8.34 -0.58
C ARG A 82 5.64 -7.50 0.17
N SER A 83 4.65 -6.95 -0.54
CA SER A 83 3.40 -6.50 0.10
C SER A 83 2.91 -7.68 0.92
N SER A 84 3.07 -7.55 2.22
CA SER A 84 3.02 -8.69 3.11
C SER A 84 1.53 -8.97 3.29
N ARG A 85 0.94 -9.81 2.45
CA ARG A 85 -0.44 -10.23 2.71
C ARG A 85 -0.46 -11.02 4.01
N LEU A 86 -1.48 -10.78 4.84
CA LEU A 86 -1.72 -11.67 5.97
C LEU A 86 -1.94 -13.08 5.41
N SER A 87 -1.25 -14.06 5.98
CA SER A 87 -1.48 -15.46 5.62
C SER A 87 -2.90 -15.86 6.02
N GLY A 88 -3.46 -16.90 5.41
CA GLY A 88 -4.77 -17.44 5.82
C GLY A 88 -4.89 -17.63 7.34
N PRO A 89 -3.92 -18.28 8.01
CA PRO A 89 -3.90 -18.39 9.47
C PRO A 89 -3.91 -17.06 10.23
N ALA A 90 -3.25 -16.03 9.71
CA ALA A 90 -3.25 -14.71 10.33
C ALA A 90 -4.60 -13.98 10.14
N LEU A 91 -5.23 -14.13 8.97
CA LEU A 91 -6.57 -13.60 8.72
C LEU A 91 -7.64 -14.27 9.60
N GLU A 92 -7.57 -15.59 9.80
CA GLU A 92 -8.46 -16.30 10.73
C GLU A 92 -8.34 -15.76 12.16
N ALA A 93 -7.11 -15.59 12.65
CA ALA A 93 -6.87 -15.05 13.99
C ALA A 93 -7.39 -13.61 14.11
N LEU A 94 -7.14 -12.77 13.10
CA LEU A 94 -7.64 -11.39 13.06
C LEU A 94 -9.19 -11.35 13.06
N ALA A 95 -9.84 -12.21 12.28
CA ALA A 95 -11.30 -12.28 12.24
C ALA A 95 -11.90 -12.68 13.60
N ILE A 96 -11.29 -13.64 14.31
CA ILE A 96 -11.74 -14.02 15.66
C ILE A 96 -11.64 -12.83 16.62
N VAL A 97 -10.52 -12.10 16.59
CA VAL A 97 -10.33 -10.91 17.44
C VAL A 97 -11.37 -9.84 17.12
N ALA A 98 -11.56 -9.51 15.84
CA ALA A 98 -12.48 -8.45 15.42
C ALA A 98 -13.94 -8.70 15.85
N TYR A 99 -14.40 -9.95 15.76
CA TYR A 99 -15.79 -10.30 16.10
C TYR A 99 -16.01 -10.69 17.57
N ARG A 100 -14.95 -11.01 18.33
CA ARG A 100 -15.07 -11.51 19.71
C ARG A 100 -14.27 -10.74 20.75
N GLN A 101 -13.70 -9.59 20.40
CA GLN A 101 -13.05 -8.73 21.39
C GLN A 101 -14.04 -8.31 22.50
N PRO A 102 -13.63 -8.33 23.79
CA PRO A 102 -12.31 -8.74 24.29
C PRO A 102 -12.15 -10.27 24.37
N ILE A 103 -11.04 -10.81 23.84
CA ILE A 103 -10.72 -12.25 23.82
C ILE A 103 -9.23 -12.48 24.12
N SER A 104 -8.90 -13.54 24.86
CA SER A 104 -7.52 -13.92 25.18
C SER A 104 -6.87 -14.80 24.11
N ARG A 105 -5.54 -14.83 24.08
CA ARG A 105 -4.77 -15.74 23.21
C ARG A 105 -5.20 -17.20 23.34
N ILE A 106 -5.43 -17.67 24.59
CA ILE A 106 -5.79 -19.06 24.86
C ILE A 106 -7.16 -19.39 24.24
N GLU A 107 -8.10 -18.46 24.31
CA GLU A 107 -9.43 -18.63 23.69
C GLU A 107 -9.36 -18.61 22.16
N ILE A 108 -8.48 -17.78 21.57
CA ILE A 108 -8.22 -17.79 20.12
C ILE A 108 -7.65 -19.16 19.70
N GLU A 109 -6.66 -19.68 20.44
CA GLU A 109 -6.09 -21.00 20.18
C GLU A 109 -7.12 -22.12 20.31
N TYR A 110 -8.01 -22.02 21.29
CA TYR A 110 -9.12 -22.96 21.46
C TYR A 110 -10.09 -22.95 20.27
N ILE A 111 -10.47 -21.77 19.77
CA ILE A 111 -11.37 -21.65 18.61
C ILE A 111 -10.69 -22.15 17.33
N ARG A 112 -9.40 -21.85 17.14
CA ARG A 112 -8.66 -22.26 15.94
C ARG A 112 -8.18 -23.71 15.98
N GLY A 113 -8.10 -24.32 17.17
CA GLY A 113 -7.58 -25.68 17.36
C GLY A 113 -6.08 -25.83 17.10
N VAL A 114 -5.34 -24.73 16.93
CA VAL A 114 -3.90 -24.71 16.64
C VAL A 114 -3.21 -23.55 17.36
N ASN A 115 -1.89 -23.67 17.58
CA ASN A 115 -1.09 -22.61 18.17
C ASN A 115 -1.19 -21.33 17.34
N SER A 116 -1.48 -20.21 18.02
CA SER A 116 -1.72 -18.92 17.37
C SER A 116 -0.71 -17.86 17.81
N THR A 117 0.33 -18.24 18.58
CA THR A 117 1.32 -17.29 19.11
C THR A 117 2.08 -16.56 18.00
N GLY A 118 2.52 -17.29 16.97
CA GLY A 118 3.25 -16.69 15.84
C GLY A 118 2.41 -15.69 15.05
N VAL A 119 1.17 -16.06 14.70
CA VAL A 119 0.28 -15.17 13.94
C VAL A 119 -0.15 -13.96 14.77
N ILE A 120 -0.40 -14.13 16.07
CA ILE A 120 -0.73 -13.00 16.96
C ILE A 120 0.45 -12.04 17.06
N ARG A 121 1.69 -12.55 17.17
CA ARG A 121 2.89 -11.68 17.15
C ARG A 121 2.96 -10.88 15.84
N THR A 122 2.79 -11.55 14.69
CA THR A 122 2.77 -10.88 13.38
C THR A 122 1.67 -9.83 13.25
N LEU A 123 0.49 -10.08 13.83
CA LEU A 123 -0.61 -9.10 13.84
C LEU A 123 -0.31 -7.89 14.73
N LEU A 124 0.40 -8.09 15.85
CA LEU A 124 0.82 -6.99 16.75
C LEU A 124 1.98 -6.16 16.18
N GLU A 125 2.84 -6.77 15.36
CA GLU A 125 3.97 -6.09 14.70
C GLU A 125 3.54 -5.24 13.49
N ARG A 126 2.26 -5.28 13.12
CA ARG A 126 1.69 -4.46 12.04
C ARG A 126 0.80 -3.37 12.60
N GLU A 127 1.23 -2.13 12.37
CA GLU A 127 0.40 -0.93 12.51
C GLU A 127 -0.41 -0.67 11.24
#